data_AF-A0A2N1QBW0-F1
#
_entry.id   AF-A0A2N1QBW0-F1
#
_cell.length_a   1.000
_cell.length_b   1.000
_cell.length_c   1.000
_cell.angle_alpha   90.00
_cell.angle_beta   90.00
_cell.angle_gamma   90.00
#
_symmetry.space_group_name_H-M   'P 1'
#
loop_
_entity.id
_entity.type
_entity.pdbx_description
1 polymer ?
#
loop_
_entity_poly.entity_id
_entity_poly.type
_entity_poly.pdbx_seq_one_letter_code
_entity_poly.pdbx_strand_id
1 'polypeptide(L)'
;MNFFKNFKNLLSESVTTLVIAVIAVYVLVTNFGGIDNLWLFLAAFVPLVLVLLAVLGLQMSKKSMAAHTVLLITLFLGAGRAFILAITSFDFGSFSFSANFTLELIINSVIFVYLALVVLSGLLTNEFKGGLGSSPVVMSALIAFLFFFFRDGFSGAVLKIFPPVIALMFGSPFYAIVLLLAGVADVPFRFIDVLFNGDILASPISYFLFTAFAFYLIYGAVKGLLSHKKE
;
A
#
# COMPACT_ATOMS: atom_id res chain seq x y z
N MET A 1 0.98 -18.79 -23.45
CA MET A 1 -0.03 -18.84 -22.36
C MET A 1 0.41 -19.65 -21.14
N ASN A 2 1.08 -20.80 -21.30
CA ASN A 2 1.51 -21.64 -20.16
C ASN A 2 2.56 -20.96 -19.26
N PHE A 3 3.48 -20.16 -19.82
CA PHE A 3 4.47 -19.40 -19.04
C PHE A 3 3.81 -18.47 -18.01
N PHE A 4 2.89 -17.60 -18.46
CA PHE A 4 2.17 -16.68 -17.57
C PHE A 4 1.36 -17.41 -16.49
N LYS A 5 0.71 -18.53 -16.83
CA LYS A 5 -0.04 -19.33 -15.85
C LYS A 5 0.88 -19.96 -14.79
N ASN A 6 2.07 -20.41 -15.18
CA ASN A 6 3.00 -21.10 -14.31
C ASN A 6 4.03 -20.20 -13.63
N PHE A 7 4.04 -18.89 -13.92
CA PHE A 7 5.10 -17.98 -13.45
C PHE A 7 5.25 -17.99 -11.92
N LYS A 8 4.15 -17.98 -11.18
CA LYS A 8 4.19 -18.04 -9.70
C LYS A 8 4.78 -19.35 -9.15
N ASN A 9 4.74 -20.42 -9.93
CA ASN A 9 5.26 -21.75 -9.56
C ASN A 9 6.73 -21.92 -9.95
N LEU A 10 7.35 -20.92 -10.58
CA LEU A 10 8.78 -20.97 -10.94
C LEU A 10 9.68 -20.87 -9.71
N LEU A 11 9.19 -20.26 -8.63
CA LEU A 11 9.92 -20.09 -7.37
C LEU A 11 9.25 -20.92 -6.28
N SER A 12 10.05 -21.52 -5.40
CA SER A 12 9.51 -22.16 -4.20
C SER A 12 8.91 -21.12 -3.25
N GLU A 13 8.05 -21.57 -2.34
CA GLU A 13 7.40 -20.69 -1.34
C GLU A 13 8.44 -19.95 -0.48
N SER A 14 9.52 -20.63 -0.09
CA SER A 14 10.63 -20.04 0.66
C SER A 14 11.35 -18.94 -0.12
N VAL A 15 11.62 -19.17 -1.41
CA VAL A 15 12.28 -18.17 -2.27
C VAL A 15 11.36 -16.98 -2.51
N THR A 16 10.07 -17.21 -2.74
CA THR A 16 9.06 -16.15 -2.88
C THR A 16 8.98 -15.28 -1.62
N THR A 17 9.01 -15.89 -0.44
CA THR A 17 9.01 -15.17 0.83
C THR A 17 10.28 -14.32 0.99
N LEU A 18 11.45 -14.87 0.64
CA LEU A 18 12.71 -14.12 0.65
C LEU A 18 12.65 -12.93 -0.32
N VAL A 19 12.12 -13.11 -1.53
CA VAL A 19 11.97 -12.04 -2.52
C VAL A 19 11.10 -10.91 -1.97
N ILE A 20 9.94 -11.22 -1.37
CA ILE A 20 9.08 -10.20 -0.73
C ILE A 20 9.82 -9.48 0.39
N ALA A 21 10.56 -10.21 1.24
CA ALA A 21 11.33 -9.61 2.33
C ALA A 21 12.41 -8.65 1.79
N VAL A 22 13.14 -9.05 0.74
CA VAL A 22 14.13 -8.19 0.08
C VAL A 22 13.49 -6.96 -0.53
N ILE A 23 12.33 -7.09 -1.19
CA ILE A 23 11.59 -5.95 -1.72
C ILE A 23 11.14 -5.01 -0.58
N ALA A 24 10.66 -5.54 0.53
CA ALA A 24 10.24 -4.73 1.68
C ALA A 24 11.42 -3.94 2.27
N VAL A 25 12.58 -4.57 2.42
CA VAL A 25 13.82 -3.90 2.89
C VAL A 25 14.26 -2.83 1.88
N TYR A 26 14.25 -3.16 0.59
CA TYR A 26 14.57 -2.20 -0.48
C TYR A 26 13.67 -0.97 -0.41
N VAL A 27 12.35 -1.16 -0.29
CA VAL A 27 11.38 -0.07 -0.18
C VAL A 27 11.65 0.80 1.05
N LEU A 28 11.98 0.21 2.20
CA LEU A 28 12.35 0.99 3.38
C LEU A 28 13.57 1.86 3.07
N VAL A 29 14.66 1.26 2.60
CA VAL A 29 15.93 1.97 2.35
C VAL A 29 15.78 3.09 1.32
N THR A 30 15.02 2.88 0.25
CA THR A 30 14.85 3.91 -0.78
C THR A 30 13.89 5.03 -0.38
N ASN A 31 12.98 4.77 0.56
CA ASN A 31 12.10 5.80 1.13
C ASN A 31 12.72 6.49 2.36
N PHE A 32 13.93 6.11 2.77
CA PHE A 32 14.71 6.80 3.79
C PHE A 32 15.51 7.96 3.17
N GLY A 33 15.06 9.20 3.38
CA GLY A 33 15.87 10.39 3.07
C GLY A 33 15.08 11.68 2.90
N GLY A 34 15.75 12.81 3.09
CA GLY A 34 15.25 14.13 2.66
C GLY A 34 14.13 14.75 3.50
N ILE A 35 13.83 14.23 4.70
CA ILE A 35 12.86 14.82 5.62
C ILE A 35 13.56 15.16 6.94
N ASP A 36 13.85 16.45 7.14
CA ASP A 36 14.55 16.94 8.34
C ASP A 36 13.61 17.07 9.56
N ASN A 37 12.30 17.14 9.32
CA ASN A 37 11.30 17.25 10.37
C ASN A 37 10.85 15.87 10.86
N LEU A 38 11.08 15.58 12.14
CA LEU A 38 10.74 14.30 12.77
C LEU A 38 9.26 13.90 12.58
N TRP A 39 8.33 14.85 12.72
CA TRP A 39 6.90 14.56 12.62
C TRP A 39 6.50 14.23 11.18
N LEU A 40 7.02 14.97 10.21
CA LEU A 40 6.80 14.66 8.80
C LEU A 40 7.46 13.33 8.40
N PHE A 41 8.62 13.03 8.98
CA PHE A 41 9.28 11.74 8.79
C PHE A 41 8.39 10.60 9.31
N LEU A 42 7.88 10.70 10.55
CA LEU A 42 6.98 9.69 11.12
C LEU A 42 5.65 9.58 10.34
N ALA A 43 5.13 10.70 9.83
CA ALA A 43 3.93 10.72 9.00
C ALA A 43 4.08 9.93 7.70
N ALA A 44 5.28 9.88 7.12
CA ALA A 44 5.57 9.07 5.93
C ALA A 44 5.95 7.63 6.31
N PHE A 45 6.75 7.48 7.37
CA PHE A 45 7.39 6.21 7.73
C PHE A 45 6.42 5.21 8.37
N VAL A 46 5.57 5.65 9.31
CA VAL A 46 4.67 4.73 10.04
C VAL A 46 3.65 4.04 9.11
N PRO A 47 2.95 4.75 8.20
CA PRO A 47 2.09 4.11 7.21
C PRO A 47 2.84 3.07 6.37
N LEU A 48 4.05 3.39 5.91
CA LEU A 48 4.86 2.51 5.08
C LEU A 48 5.20 1.22 5.82
N VAL A 49 5.67 1.32 7.06
CA VAL A 49 6.00 0.16 7.91
C VAL A 49 4.76 -0.70 8.12
N LEU A 50 3.59 -0.12 8.39
CA LEU A 50 2.35 -0.87 8.57
C LEU A 50 1.96 -1.64 7.30
N VAL A 51 2.09 -1.04 6.11
CA VAL A 51 1.85 -1.74 4.83
C VAL A 51 2.81 -2.91 4.67
N LEU A 52 4.11 -2.71 4.90
CA LEU A 52 5.11 -3.76 4.75
C LEU A 52 4.91 -4.91 5.76
N LEU A 53 4.56 -4.59 7.01
CA LEU A 53 4.20 -5.60 8.01
C LEU A 53 2.96 -6.40 7.60
N ALA A 54 1.94 -5.75 7.03
CA ALA A 54 0.77 -6.43 6.50
C ALA A 54 1.12 -7.35 5.32
N VAL A 55 1.97 -6.90 4.38
CA VAL A 55 2.43 -7.70 3.24
C VAL A 55 3.22 -8.93 3.71
N LEU A 56 4.19 -8.74 4.61
CA LEU A 56 4.98 -9.84 5.16
C LEU A 56 4.11 -10.83 5.95
N GLY A 57 3.20 -10.31 6.77
CA GLY A 57 2.26 -11.13 7.52
C GLY A 57 1.32 -11.95 6.64
N LEU A 58 0.77 -11.34 5.57
CA LEU A 58 -0.03 -12.04 4.56
C LEU A 58 0.78 -13.16 3.89
N GLN A 59 2.03 -12.90 3.54
CA GLN A 59 2.92 -13.90 2.94
C GLN A 59 3.18 -15.06 3.91
N MET A 60 3.54 -14.77 5.16
CA MET A 60 3.77 -15.78 6.21
C MET A 60 2.49 -16.59 6.54
N SER A 61 1.31 -15.99 6.35
CA SER A 61 0.00 -16.64 6.51
C SER A 61 -0.44 -17.43 5.27
N LYS A 62 0.48 -17.69 4.33
CA LYS A 62 0.23 -18.41 3.07
C LYS A 62 -0.79 -17.72 2.15
N LYS A 63 -1.03 -16.42 2.33
CA LYS A 63 -1.89 -15.59 1.46
C LYS A 63 -1.02 -14.85 0.43
N SER A 64 -0.16 -15.60 -0.25
CA SER A 64 0.85 -15.05 -1.17
C SER A 64 0.25 -14.13 -2.24
N MET A 65 -0.87 -14.54 -2.84
CA MET A 65 -1.54 -13.72 -3.85
C MET A 65 -1.99 -12.35 -3.29
N ALA A 66 -2.52 -12.31 -2.06
CA ALA A 66 -2.88 -11.06 -1.40
C ALA A 66 -1.64 -10.19 -1.13
N ALA A 67 -0.55 -10.78 -0.62
CA ALA A 67 0.69 -10.08 -0.34
C ALA A 67 1.26 -9.38 -1.59
N HIS A 68 1.39 -10.10 -2.71
CA HIS A 68 1.90 -9.54 -3.97
C HIS A 68 0.97 -8.48 -4.54
N THR A 69 -0.35 -8.69 -4.47
CA THR A 69 -1.32 -7.72 -4.99
C THR A 69 -1.32 -6.44 -4.16
N VAL A 70 -1.30 -6.54 -2.83
CA VAL A 70 -1.18 -5.39 -1.92
C VAL A 70 0.12 -4.64 -2.20
N LEU A 71 1.25 -5.33 -2.27
CA LEU A 71 2.57 -4.73 -2.52
C LEU A 71 2.62 -4.02 -3.89
N LEU A 72 2.07 -4.66 -4.93
CA LEU A 72 1.98 -4.08 -6.27
C LEU A 72 1.19 -2.77 -6.26
N ILE A 73 -0.01 -2.77 -5.69
CA ILE A 73 -0.94 -1.65 -5.79
C ILE A 73 -0.53 -0.50 -4.87
N THR A 74 0.00 -0.80 -3.69
CA THR A 74 0.40 0.22 -2.72
C THR A 74 1.73 0.88 -3.04
N LEU A 75 2.72 0.12 -3.54
CA LEU A 75 4.10 0.59 -3.61
C LEU A 75 4.69 0.61 -5.03
N PHE A 76 4.23 -0.24 -5.95
CA PHE A 76 4.86 -0.40 -7.27
C PHE A 76 4.00 -0.01 -8.47
N LEU A 77 2.74 0.38 -8.27
CA LEU A 77 1.88 0.86 -9.37
C LEU A 77 2.46 2.15 -10.01
N GLY A 78 3.01 3.04 -9.17
CA GLY A 78 3.71 4.25 -9.62
C GLY A 78 4.96 3.93 -10.44
N ALA A 79 5.72 2.90 -10.06
CA ALA A 79 6.87 2.43 -10.81
C ALA A 79 6.48 1.94 -12.21
N GLY A 80 5.37 1.21 -12.33
CA GLY A 80 4.84 0.79 -13.63
C GLY A 80 4.48 1.97 -14.53
N ARG A 81 3.84 3.01 -13.99
CA ARG A 81 3.56 4.25 -14.74
C ARG A 81 4.86 4.94 -15.17
N ALA A 82 5.83 5.09 -14.27
CA ALA A 82 7.11 5.72 -14.57
C ALA A 82 7.87 4.95 -15.67
N PHE A 83 7.85 3.62 -15.61
CA PHE A 83 8.44 2.77 -16.63
C PHE A 83 7.79 2.98 -18.00
N ILE A 84 6.45 2.93 -18.08
CA ILE A 84 5.71 3.15 -19.34
C ILE A 84 6.02 4.52 -19.92
N LEU A 85 6.00 5.57 -19.08
CA LEU A 85 6.34 6.91 -19.51
C LEU A 85 7.78 6.96 -20.05
N ALA A 86 8.74 6.34 -19.37
CA ALA A 86 10.13 6.34 -19.80
C ALA A 86 10.36 5.62 -21.14
N ILE A 87 9.77 4.45 -21.36
CA ILE A 87 9.94 3.72 -22.64
C ILE A 87 9.18 4.37 -23.80
N THR A 88 8.13 5.14 -23.50
CA THR A 88 7.36 5.89 -24.51
C THR A 88 7.86 7.32 -24.71
N SER A 89 8.89 7.74 -23.96
CA SER A 89 9.42 9.10 -24.00
C SER A 89 10.40 9.35 -25.16
N PHE A 90 10.47 8.46 -26.13
CA PHE A 90 11.37 8.60 -27.28
C PHE A 90 10.88 9.74 -28.17
N ASP A 91 11.70 10.76 -28.31
CA ASP A 91 11.45 11.86 -29.22
C ASP A 91 12.21 11.62 -30.54
N PHE A 92 11.45 11.55 -31.63
CA PHE A 92 11.99 11.38 -32.98
C PHE A 92 12.75 12.61 -33.48
N GLY A 93 12.45 13.80 -32.94
CA GLY A 93 13.10 15.05 -33.33
C GLY A 93 14.52 15.17 -32.80
N SER A 94 14.74 14.81 -31.53
CA SER A 94 16.06 14.78 -30.90
C SER A 94 16.78 13.43 -31.03
N PHE A 95 16.08 12.41 -31.57
CA PHE A 95 16.53 11.02 -31.63
C PHE A 95 17.04 10.49 -30.27
N SER A 96 16.33 10.86 -29.20
CA SER A 96 16.70 10.55 -27.83
C SER A 96 15.48 10.36 -26.94
N PHE A 97 15.67 9.69 -25.80
CA PHE A 97 14.64 9.62 -24.77
C PHE A 97 14.67 10.89 -23.91
N SER A 98 13.51 11.49 -23.70
CA SER A 98 13.35 12.61 -22.76
C SER A 98 13.36 12.18 -21.29
N ALA A 99 13.08 10.91 -20.99
CA ALA A 99 13.19 10.36 -19.65
C ALA A 99 14.62 9.92 -19.31
N ASN A 100 15.03 10.20 -18.07
CA ASN A 100 16.31 9.74 -17.53
C ASN A 100 16.19 8.31 -17.00
N PHE A 101 16.90 7.37 -17.61
CA PHE A 101 16.96 5.98 -17.16
C PHE A 101 17.93 5.84 -15.98
N THR A 102 17.42 6.02 -14.77
CA THR A 102 18.20 5.80 -13.54
C THR A 102 18.21 4.33 -13.14
N LEU A 103 19.22 3.91 -12.35
CA LEU A 103 19.27 2.55 -11.80
C LEU A 103 18.04 2.25 -10.94
N GLU A 104 17.56 3.24 -10.19
CA GLU A 104 16.34 3.13 -9.38
C GLU A 104 15.11 2.83 -10.25
N LEU A 105 14.94 3.55 -11.37
CA LEU A 105 13.85 3.29 -12.32
C LEU A 105 13.92 1.86 -12.84
N ILE A 106 15.10 1.36 -13.20
CA ILE A 106 15.29 -0.01 -13.70
C ILE A 106 14.90 -1.04 -12.63
N ILE A 107 15.42 -0.91 -11.41
CA ILE A 107 15.12 -1.83 -10.30
C ILE A 107 13.62 -1.83 -9.99
N ASN A 108 13.02 -0.65 -9.86
CA ASN A 108 11.59 -0.50 -9.63
C ASN A 108 10.74 -1.10 -10.75
N SER A 109 11.18 -0.98 -12.00
CA SER A 109 10.51 -1.57 -13.16
C SER A 109 10.58 -3.09 -13.14
N VAL A 110 11.74 -3.66 -12.79
CA VAL A 110 11.91 -5.13 -12.66
C VAL A 110 11.01 -5.67 -11.55
N ILE A 111 10.96 -5.00 -10.39
CA ILE A 111 10.08 -5.40 -9.28
C ILE A 111 8.61 -5.31 -9.71
N PHE A 112 8.21 -4.22 -10.36
CA PHE A 112 6.86 -4.04 -10.90
C PHE A 112 6.48 -5.19 -11.86
N VAL A 113 7.34 -5.51 -12.83
CA VAL A 113 7.10 -6.59 -13.79
C VAL A 113 6.99 -7.93 -13.09
N TYR A 114 7.88 -8.23 -12.13
CA TYR A 114 7.81 -9.44 -11.32
C TYR A 114 6.45 -9.56 -10.60
N LEU A 115 6.05 -8.52 -9.86
CA LEU A 115 4.80 -8.49 -9.10
C LEU A 115 3.59 -8.64 -10.03
N ALA A 116 3.58 -7.92 -11.16
CA ALA A 116 2.52 -7.99 -12.15
C ALA A 116 2.39 -9.40 -12.74
N LEU A 117 3.51 -10.07 -13.05
CA LEU A 117 3.50 -11.44 -13.58
C LEU A 117 2.99 -12.45 -12.55
N VAL A 118 3.37 -12.34 -11.28
CA VAL A 118 2.84 -13.20 -10.20
C VAL A 118 1.33 -12.98 -10.06
N VAL A 119 0.88 -11.73 -10.06
CA VAL A 119 -0.54 -11.40 -9.94
C VAL A 119 -1.33 -11.92 -11.15
N LEU A 120 -0.86 -11.67 -12.37
CA LEU A 120 -1.49 -12.20 -13.59
C LEU A 120 -1.52 -13.73 -13.59
N SER A 121 -0.46 -14.40 -13.13
CA SER A 121 -0.41 -15.85 -12.97
C SER A 121 -1.49 -16.36 -12.02
N GLY A 122 -1.68 -15.71 -10.86
CA GLY A 122 -2.73 -16.03 -9.90
C GLY A 122 -4.15 -15.83 -10.44
N LEU A 123 -4.38 -14.76 -11.20
CA LEU A 123 -5.65 -14.50 -11.86
C LEU A 123 -5.98 -15.56 -12.91
N LEU A 124 -5.02 -15.93 -13.76
CA LEU A 124 -5.20 -16.93 -14.82
C LEU A 124 -5.34 -18.37 -14.32
N THR A 125 -5.00 -18.62 -13.05
CA THR A 125 -5.14 -19.92 -12.37
C THR A 125 -6.34 -19.95 -11.42
N ASN A 126 -7.19 -18.91 -11.43
CA ASN A 126 -8.36 -18.78 -10.57
C ASN A 126 -8.05 -18.94 -9.09
N GLU A 127 -6.92 -18.43 -8.59
CA GLU A 127 -6.65 -18.35 -7.14
C GLU A 127 -7.27 -17.12 -6.48
N PHE A 128 -7.78 -16.19 -7.28
CA PHE A 128 -8.66 -15.12 -6.84
C PHE A 128 -10.07 -15.68 -6.56
N LYS A 129 -10.19 -16.63 -5.62
CA LYS A 129 -11.48 -17.17 -5.14
C LYS A 129 -11.98 -16.46 -3.87
N GLY A 130 -11.46 -15.26 -3.61
CA GLY A 130 -11.78 -14.51 -2.42
C GLY A 130 -13.19 -13.92 -2.49
N GLY A 131 -14.10 -14.39 -1.64
CA GLY A 131 -15.39 -13.77 -1.43
C GLY A 131 -15.29 -12.70 -0.33
N LEU A 132 -15.97 -11.57 -0.52
CA LEU A 132 -16.20 -10.63 0.58
C LEU A 132 -17.21 -11.26 1.54
N GLY A 133 -16.70 -11.99 2.54
CA GLY A 133 -17.54 -12.48 3.64
C GLY A 133 -18.16 -11.31 4.41
N SER A 134 -19.32 -11.52 5.03
CA SER A 134 -19.93 -10.57 5.95
C SER A 134 -19.10 -10.45 7.23
N SER A 135 -18.02 -9.67 7.18
CA SER A 135 -17.19 -9.35 8.34
C SER A 135 -17.55 -7.96 8.86
N PRO A 136 -17.56 -7.73 10.19
CA PRO A 136 -17.64 -6.38 10.76
C PRO A 136 -16.62 -5.40 10.15
N VAL A 137 -15.49 -5.91 9.66
CA VAL A 137 -14.44 -5.13 9.00
C VAL A 137 -14.88 -4.57 7.65
N VAL A 138 -15.86 -5.18 6.96
CA VAL A 138 -16.43 -4.63 5.71
C VAL A 138 -17.13 -3.31 5.97
N MET A 139 -17.89 -3.22 7.07
CA MET A 139 -18.52 -1.96 7.48
C MET A 139 -17.46 -0.91 7.84
N SER A 140 -16.40 -1.30 8.55
CA SER A 140 -15.27 -0.41 8.83
C SER A 140 -14.57 0.08 7.56
N ALA A 141 -14.40 -0.79 6.55
CA ALA A 141 -13.84 -0.43 5.26
C ALA A 141 -14.73 0.55 4.48
N LEU A 142 -16.06 0.39 4.56
CA LEU A 142 -17.01 1.32 3.93
C LEU A 142 -17.01 2.69 4.62
N ILE A 143 -16.96 2.73 5.96
CA ILE A 143 -16.82 3.97 6.71
C ILE A 143 -15.48 4.66 6.36
N ALA A 144 -14.39 3.90 6.30
CA ALA A 144 -13.08 4.43 5.90
C ALA A 144 -13.09 4.91 4.44
N PHE A 145 -13.80 4.23 3.54
CA PHE A 145 -13.97 4.68 2.15
C PHE A 145 -14.66 6.04 2.09
N LEU A 146 -15.78 6.22 2.80
CA LEU A 146 -16.46 7.51 2.86
C LEU A 146 -15.55 8.60 3.42
N PHE A 147 -14.80 8.30 4.47
CA PHE A 147 -13.81 9.24 5.01
C PHE A 147 -12.77 9.66 3.98
N PHE A 148 -12.11 8.71 3.32
CA PHE A 148 -11.12 9.05 2.29
C PHE A 148 -11.74 9.71 1.07
N PHE A 149 -12.99 9.38 0.73
CA PHE A 149 -13.70 9.99 -0.38
C PHE A 149 -13.91 11.48 -0.14
N PHE A 150 -14.36 11.86 1.06
CA PHE A 150 -14.55 13.27 1.42
C PHE A 150 -13.23 14.00 1.66
N ARG A 151 -12.17 13.31 2.10
CA ARG A 151 -10.86 13.92 2.40
C ARG A 151 -9.96 14.09 1.17
N ASP A 152 -9.79 13.01 0.41
CA ASP A 152 -8.78 12.88 -0.65
C ASP A 152 -9.41 12.71 -2.06
N GLY A 153 -10.75 12.67 -2.15
CA GLY A 153 -11.48 12.41 -3.39
C GLY A 153 -11.59 10.93 -3.75
N PHE A 154 -12.33 10.63 -4.82
CA PHE A 154 -12.62 9.25 -5.22
C PHE A 154 -11.37 8.40 -5.50
N SER A 155 -10.41 8.93 -6.27
CA SER A 155 -9.20 8.20 -6.63
C SER A 155 -8.36 7.85 -5.39
N GLY A 156 -8.18 8.81 -4.48
CA GLY A 156 -7.47 8.59 -3.22
C GLY A 156 -8.16 7.56 -2.34
N ALA A 157 -9.49 7.61 -2.26
CA ALA A 157 -10.29 6.65 -1.51
C ALA A 157 -10.16 5.22 -2.04
N VAL A 158 -10.25 5.05 -3.37
CA VAL A 158 -10.07 3.74 -4.01
C VAL A 158 -8.68 3.19 -3.70
N LEU A 159 -7.63 3.97 -3.91
CA LEU A 159 -6.25 3.51 -3.70
C LEU A 159 -5.96 3.12 -2.24
N LYS A 160 -6.59 3.80 -1.27
CA LYS A 160 -6.42 3.49 0.17
C LYS A 160 -7.25 2.29 0.63
N ILE A 161 -8.41 2.04 0.02
CA ILE A 161 -9.33 0.97 0.43
C ILE A 161 -9.10 -0.34 -0.32
N PHE A 162 -8.56 -0.27 -1.54
CA PHE A 162 -8.33 -1.46 -2.33
C PHE A 162 -7.41 -2.49 -1.65
N PRO A 163 -6.28 -2.10 -1.02
CA PRO A 163 -5.43 -3.03 -0.29
C PRO A 163 -6.13 -3.78 0.87
N PRO A 164 -6.83 -3.12 1.81
CA PRO A 164 -7.57 -3.83 2.85
C PRO A 164 -8.71 -4.68 2.31
N VAL A 165 -9.39 -4.27 1.22
CA VAL A 165 -10.39 -5.10 0.54
C VAL A 165 -9.77 -6.39 0.00
N ILE A 166 -8.59 -6.33 -0.61
CA ILE A 166 -7.85 -7.53 -1.04
C ILE A 166 -7.56 -8.43 0.16
N ALA A 167 -7.06 -7.89 1.27
CA ALA A 167 -6.80 -8.68 2.48
C ALA A 167 -8.08 -9.37 3.00
N LEU A 168 -9.23 -8.68 2.97
CA LEU A 168 -10.54 -9.26 3.33
C LEU A 168 -10.99 -10.37 2.39
N MET A 169 -10.85 -10.17 1.08
CA MET A 169 -11.18 -11.19 0.08
C MET A 169 -10.41 -12.49 0.33
N PHE A 170 -9.16 -12.41 0.79
CA PHE A 170 -8.35 -13.58 1.12
C PHE A 170 -8.55 -14.11 2.55
N GLY A 171 -9.58 -13.63 3.26
CA GLY A 171 -9.97 -14.08 4.59
C GLY A 171 -8.99 -13.65 5.68
N SER A 172 -8.40 -12.46 5.56
CA SER A 172 -7.45 -11.92 6.53
C SER A 172 -7.90 -10.60 7.16
N PRO A 173 -8.93 -10.62 8.04
CA PRO A 173 -9.46 -9.41 8.69
C PRO A 173 -8.40 -8.64 9.49
N PHE A 174 -7.49 -9.34 10.17
CA PHE A 174 -6.40 -8.70 10.91
C PHE A 174 -5.54 -7.80 10.02
N TYR A 175 -5.03 -8.32 8.89
CA TYR A 175 -4.20 -7.54 7.97
C TYR A 175 -5.00 -6.44 7.26
N ALA A 176 -6.31 -6.65 7.03
CA ALA A 176 -7.17 -5.58 6.56
C ALA A 176 -7.25 -4.41 7.55
N ILE A 177 -7.37 -4.69 8.86
CA ILE A 177 -7.35 -3.64 9.89
C ILE A 177 -5.99 -2.93 9.92
N VAL A 178 -4.87 -3.66 9.80
CA VAL A 178 -3.53 -3.06 9.70
C VAL A 178 -3.41 -2.12 8.49
N LEU A 179 -3.91 -2.54 7.33
CA LEU A 179 -3.89 -1.74 6.11
C LEU A 179 -4.83 -0.52 6.19
N LEU A 180 -5.99 -0.65 6.83
CA LEU A 180 -6.87 0.49 7.12
C LEU A 180 -6.20 1.49 8.06
N LEU A 181 -5.53 1.00 9.11
CA LEU A 181 -4.76 1.83 10.03
C LEU A 181 -3.64 2.56 9.29
N ALA A 182 -2.92 1.89 8.39
CA ALA A 182 -1.89 2.51 7.57
C ALA A 182 -2.41 3.72 6.77
N GLY A 183 -3.66 3.65 6.28
CA GLY A 183 -4.26 4.75 5.52
C GLY A 183 -4.53 6.04 6.31
N VAL A 184 -4.54 5.97 7.65
CA VAL A 184 -4.78 7.11 8.56
C VAL A 184 -3.65 7.37 9.55
N ALA A 185 -2.62 6.51 9.60
CA ALA A 185 -1.54 6.59 10.57
C ALA A 185 -0.65 7.84 10.43
N ASP A 186 -0.73 8.54 9.30
CA ASP A 186 -0.03 9.81 9.08
C ASP A 186 -0.63 10.97 9.88
N VAL A 187 -1.93 10.92 10.16
CA VAL A 187 -2.70 12.05 10.69
C VAL A 187 -2.21 12.54 12.06
N PRO A 188 -1.92 11.69 13.06
CA PRO A 188 -1.44 12.16 14.36
C PRO A 188 -0.15 12.96 14.24
N PHE A 189 0.77 12.53 13.40
CA PHE A 189 2.06 13.19 13.24
C PHE A 189 1.92 14.52 12.49
N ARG A 190 1.08 14.57 11.44
CA ARG A 190 0.76 15.83 10.75
C ARG A 190 0.06 16.82 11.67
N PHE A 191 -0.80 16.36 12.57
CA PHE A 191 -1.48 17.20 13.55
C PHE A 191 -0.49 17.80 14.55
N ILE A 192 0.42 16.97 15.08
CA ILE A 192 1.49 17.42 15.96
C ILE A 192 2.39 18.44 15.22
N ASP A 193 2.73 18.20 13.96
CA ASP A 193 3.53 19.13 13.17
C ASP A 193 2.85 20.50 13.02
N VAL A 194 1.55 20.53 12.67
CA VAL A 194 0.77 21.78 12.59
C VAL A 194 0.69 22.47 13.95
N LEU A 195 0.61 21.71 15.05
CA LEU A 195 0.54 22.25 16.40
C LEU A 195 1.83 22.96 16.84
N PHE A 196 3.00 22.36 16.52
CA PHE A 196 4.29 22.85 17.01
C PHE A 196 5.05 23.72 16.03
N ASN A 197 4.86 23.50 14.72
CA ASN A 197 5.64 24.15 13.66
C ASN A 197 4.76 24.94 12.67
N GLY A 198 3.44 24.80 12.74
CA GLY A 198 2.48 25.47 11.85
C GLY A 198 1.68 26.59 12.51
N ASP A 199 0.87 27.27 11.70
CA ASP A 199 -0.16 28.19 12.19
C ASP A 199 -1.51 27.47 12.27
N ILE A 200 -1.88 27.08 13.49
CA ILE A 200 -3.15 26.37 13.78
C ILE A 200 -4.36 27.20 13.33
N LEU A 201 -4.30 28.53 13.48
CA LEU A 201 -5.43 29.42 13.18
C LEU A 201 -5.61 29.63 11.67
N ALA A 202 -4.56 29.38 10.88
CA ALA A 202 -4.64 29.38 9.42
C ALA A 202 -5.28 28.09 8.85
N SER A 203 -5.44 27.03 9.66
CA SER A 203 -6.01 25.77 9.20
C SER A 203 -7.55 25.85 9.10
N PRO A 204 -8.17 25.36 8.01
CA PRO A 204 -9.61 25.40 7.86
C PRO A 204 -10.31 24.47 8.86
N ILE A 205 -11.56 24.76 9.24
CA ILE A 205 -12.36 23.91 10.15
C ILE A 205 -12.43 22.45 9.67
N SER A 206 -12.50 22.24 8.35
CA SER A 206 -12.50 20.91 7.74
C SER A 206 -11.28 20.07 8.14
N TYR A 207 -10.11 20.69 8.31
CA TYR A 207 -8.89 20.00 8.76
C TYR A 207 -9.10 19.36 10.14
N PHE A 208 -9.66 20.11 11.09
CA PHE A 208 -9.90 19.61 12.45
C PHE A 208 -10.96 18.51 12.48
N LEU A 209 -12.03 18.64 11.69
CA LEU A 209 -13.07 17.62 11.58
C LEU A 209 -12.51 16.30 11.02
N PHE A 210 -11.75 16.36 9.92
CA PHE A 210 -11.12 15.17 9.36
C PHE A 210 -10.06 14.58 10.28
N THR A 211 -9.32 15.42 11.02
CA THR A 211 -8.34 14.98 12.01
C THR A 211 -9.02 14.23 13.16
N ALA A 212 -10.10 14.78 13.73
CA ALA A 212 -10.87 14.11 14.77
C ALA A 212 -11.47 12.78 14.28
N PHE A 213 -12.00 12.74 13.06
CA PHE A 213 -12.53 11.52 12.48
C PHE A 213 -11.44 10.47 12.23
N ALA A 214 -10.25 10.90 11.79
CA ALA A 214 -9.10 10.00 11.64
C ALA A 214 -8.67 9.40 12.99
N PHE A 215 -8.62 10.20 14.07
CA PHE A 215 -8.37 9.69 15.42
C PHE A 215 -9.42 8.65 15.85
N TYR A 216 -10.70 8.87 15.52
CA TYR A 216 -11.75 7.89 15.75
C TYR A 216 -11.51 6.58 14.97
N LEU A 217 -11.11 6.66 13.69
CA LEU A 217 -10.77 5.48 12.89
C LEU A 217 -9.55 4.73 13.44
N ILE A 218 -8.51 5.46 13.88
CA ILE A 218 -7.32 4.89 14.52
C ILE A 218 -7.72 4.14 15.79
N TYR A 219 -8.52 4.77 16.66
CA TYR A 219 -9.01 4.13 17.88
C TYR A 219 -9.78 2.84 17.58
N GLY A 220 -10.70 2.88 16.60
CA GLY A 220 -11.44 1.70 16.16
C GLY A 220 -10.54 0.59 15.63
N ALA A 221 -9.55 0.93 14.80
CA ALA A 221 -8.59 -0.02 14.25
C ALA A 221 -7.71 -0.64 15.35
N VAL A 222 -7.14 0.16 16.25
CA VAL A 222 -6.33 -0.32 17.37
C VAL A 222 -7.15 -1.24 18.28
N LYS A 223 -8.38 -0.85 18.62
CA LYS A 223 -9.28 -1.70 19.40
C LYS A 223 -9.55 -3.04 18.69
N GLY A 224 -9.79 -3.02 17.38
CA GLY A 224 -9.99 -4.22 16.56
C GLY A 224 -8.76 -5.13 16.49
N LEU A 225 -7.55 -4.57 16.43
CA LEU A 225 -6.30 -5.33 16.47
C LEU A 225 -6.10 -5.98 17.84
N LEU A 226 -6.39 -5.26 18.93
CA LEU A 226 -6.26 -5.78 20.29
C LEU A 226 -7.29 -6.87 20.61
N SER A 227 -8.50 -6.80 20.04
CA SER A 227 -9.51 -7.83 20.24
C SER A 227 -9.20 -9.13 19.49
N HIS A 228 -8.60 -9.06 18.30
CA HIS A 228 -8.16 -10.24 17.55
C HIS A 228 -7.06 -11.05 18.25
N LYS A 229 -6.35 -10.48 19.23
CA LYS A 229 -5.32 -11.19 20.01
C LYS A 229 -5.91 -12.12 21.08
N LYS A 230 -7.23 -12.08 21.31
CA LYS A 230 -7.92 -12.84 22.37
C LYS A 230 -8.65 -14.09 21.86
N GLU A 231 -8.65 -14.34 20.55
CA GLU A 231 -9.17 -15.56 19.90
C GLU A 231 -8.01 -16.41 19.40
#